data_AF-A0A820E0C1-F1
#
_entry.id   AF-A0A820E0C1-F1
#
_cell.length_a   1.000
_cell.length_b   1.000
_cell.length_c   1.000
_cell.angle_alpha   90.00
_cell.angle_beta   90.00
_cell.angle_gamma   90.00
#
_symmetry.space_group_name_H-M   'P 1'
#
loop_
_entity.id
_entity.type
_entity.pdbx_description
1 polymer ?
#
loop_
_entity_poly.entity_id
_entity_poly.type
_entity_poly.pdbx_seq_one_letter_code
_entity_poly.pdbx_strand_id
1 'polypeptide(L)'
;FPFCTVNDEPSPIENLGQVLIGERIQPSPYKFDFLTNYYCRYVCTKKFTSTDTNQQEMLKRLMKGIILNYQQEWKLDNIPIMLCYRNSENKEFCSRSFPIGCYVNKSDQTKKSCNIRDEKNDTFYIFNHLDFEITYHNELGETLGSTFGKDSSRIISAKIQVNSLNSNRCDRAAAPVTFQSTSKDIEIPFTYSVTIIKTSDIHWASRWDYILKSLPQTRIQWFSILNSLVIVLFLSGLVAIILLRTLCKNNPRCIQMVGTGTEKEQFGWKQ
;
A
#
# COMPACT_ATOMS: atom_id res chain seq x y z
N PHE A 1 14.65 -13.52 -5.83
CA PHE A 1 13.42 -14.35 -5.87
C PHE A 1 13.25 -14.90 -7.28
N PRO A 2 12.51 -16.01 -7.50
CA PRO A 2 12.42 -16.64 -8.82
C PRO A 2 11.41 -15.95 -9.74
N PHE A 3 11.50 -14.63 -9.87
CA PHE A 3 10.74 -13.84 -10.83
C PHE A 3 11.60 -13.54 -12.06
N CYS A 4 10.96 -13.07 -13.13
CA CYS A 4 11.69 -12.55 -14.29
C CYS A 4 12.54 -11.34 -13.86
N THR A 5 13.79 -11.28 -14.32
CA THR A 5 14.74 -10.20 -13.99
C THR A 5 15.00 -9.37 -15.25
N VAL A 6 15.29 -8.09 -15.04
CA VAL A 6 15.81 -7.20 -16.09
C VAL A 6 17.33 -7.17 -15.91
N ASN A 7 18.10 -7.57 -16.93
CA ASN A 7 19.54 -7.69 -16.79
C ASN A 7 20.29 -6.36 -16.97
N ASP A 8 19.67 -5.35 -17.59
CA ASP A 8 20.39 -4.20 -18.16
C ASP A 8 19.86 -2.82 -17.78
N GLU A 9 18.94 -2.70 -16.81
CA GLU A 9 18.42 -1.39 -16.38
C GLU A 9 19.00 -0.97 -15.02
N PRO A 10 19.66 0.20 -14.93
CA PRO A 10 20.12 0.72 -13.66
C PRO A 10 18.94 1.01 -12.76
N SER A 11 19.10 0.77 -11.45
CA SER A 11 18.12 1.17 -10.45
C SER A 11 17.83 2.67 -10.57
N PRO A 12 16.57 3.12 -10.44
CA PRO A 12 16.23 4.53 -10.42
C PRO A 12 17.04 5.27 -9.34
N ILE A 13 17.33 6.55 -9.58
CA ILE A 13 18.04 7.39 -8.61
C ILE A 13 17.20 7.49 -7.33
N GLU A 14 17.78 7.08 -6.20
CA GLU A 14 17.15 7.13 -4.88
C GLU A 14 17.26 8.55 -4.30
N ASN A 15 16.18 9.03 -3.67
CA ASN A 15 16.23 10.27 -2.91
C ASN A 15 16.74 10.02 -1.47
N LEU A 16 17.19 11.08 -0.79
CA LEU A 16 17.77 10.97 0.56
C LEU A 16 16.81 10.28 1.56
N GLY A 17 15.51 10.54 1.45
CA GLY A 17 14.50 9.90 2.30
C GLY A 17 14.41 8.40 2.08
N GLN A 18 14.43 7.93 0.83
CA GLN A 18 14.41 6.51 0.46
C GLN A 18 15.63 5.78 1.01
N VAL A 19 16.82 6.39 0.91
CA VAL A 19 18.06 5.84 1.46
C VAL A 19 17.97 5.69 2.98
N LEU A 20 17.47 6.71 3.68
CA LEU A 20 17.32 6.69 5.13
C LEU A 20 16.30 5.66 5.62
N ILE A 21 15.26 5.39 4.83
CA ILE A 21 14.22 4.39 5.13
C ILE A 21 14.64 2.98 4.67
N GLY A 22 15.70 2.88 3.86
CA GLY A 22 16.17 1.63 3.27
C GLY A 22 15.25 1.11 2.15
N GLU A 23 14.44 1.98 1.54
CA GLU A 23 13.61 1.63 0.38
C GLU A 23 14.50 1.50 -0.86
N ARG A 24 14.51 0.32 -1.49
CA ARG A 24 15.21 0.08 -2.75
C ARG A 24 14.24 -0.22 -3.86
N ILE A 25 14.26 0.59 -4.91
CA ILE A 25 13.36 0.44 -6.05
C ILE A 25 14.11 -0.31 -7.14
N GLN A 26 13.44 -1.29 -7.75
CA GLN A 26 14.00 -2.09 -8.83
C GLN A 26 13.08 -2.03 -10.04
N PRO A 27 13.62 -1.90 -11.26
CA PRO A 27 12.82 -1.94 -12.47
C PRO A 27 12.16 -3.31 -12.62
N SER A 28 10.89 -3.32 -13.00
CA SER A 28 10.15 -4.54 -13.29
C SER A 28 10.31 -4.93 -14.77
N PRO A 29 10.21 -6.22 -15.14
CA PRO A 29 10.30 -6.66 -16.54
C PRO A 29 9.03 -6.38 -17.35
N TYR A 30 8.02 -5.73 -16.76
CA TYR A 30 6.73 -5.43 -17.38
C TYR A 30 6.78 -4.05 -18.02
N LYS A 31 6.96 -4.00 -19.35
CA LYS A 31 7.13 -2.76 -20.11
C LYS A 31 5.96 -2.51 -21.05
N PHE A 32 5.33 -1.36 -20.93
CA PHE A 32 4.22 -0.96 -21.78
C PHE A 32 4.23 0.55 -22.01
N ASP A 33 3.74 0.95 -23.19
CA ASP A 33 3.60 2.35 -23.56
C ASP A 33 2.28 2.93 -23.03
N PHE A 34 2.34 4.18 -22.59
CA PHE A 34 1.15 4.90 -22.16
C PHE A 34 0.16 5.07 -23.32
N LEU A 35 -1.15 5.03 -23.01
CA LEU A 35 -2.26 5.07 -23.99
C LEU A 35 -2.36 3.87 -24.93
N THR A 36 -1.56 2.81 -24.72
CA THR A 36 -1.63 1.59 -25.53
C THR A 36 -2.17 0.43 -24.69
N ASN A 37 -3.21 -0.22 -25.19
CA ASN A 37 -3.74 -1.43 -24.59
C ASN A 37 -2.89 -2.63 -25.00
N TYR A 38 -2.56 -3.47 -24.03
CA TYR A 38 -1.82 -4.71 -24.25
C TYR A 38 -2.64 -5.89 -23.77
N TYR A 39 -2.75 -6.93 -24.60
CA TYR A 39 -3.43 -8.15 -24.23
C TYR A 39 -2.42 -9.30 -24.19
N CYS A 40 -2.34 -9.98 -23.04
CA CYS A 40 -1.51 -11.16 -22.84
C CYS A 40 -0.07 -11.05 -23.41
N ARG A 41 0.67 -10.04 -22.95
CA ARG A 41 2.09 -9.93 -23.25
C ARG A 41 2.88 -10.93 -22.44
N TYR A 42 3.66 -11.74 -23.14
CA TYR A 42 4.62 -12.67 -22.55
C TYR A 42 5.83 -11.93 -21.99
N VAL A 43 6.27 -12.31 -20.79
CA VAL A 43 7.46 -11.75 -20.12
C VAL A 43 8.61 -12.74 -20.15
N CYS A 44 8.45 -13.85 -19.43
CA CYS A 44 9.42 -14.93 -19.40
C CYS A 44 8.77 -16.21 -18.87
N THR A 45 9.45 -17.35 -19.01
CA THR A 45 9.04 -18.60 -18.39
C THR A 45 10.11 -19.08 -17.44
N LYS A 46 9.74 -19.37 -16.19
CA LYS A 46 10.64 -19.97 -15.21
C LYS A 46 10.43 -21.47 -15.18
N LYS A 47 11.48 -22.21 -15.51
CA LYS A 47 11.53 -23.67 -15.45
C LYS A 47 12.29 -24.07 -14.19
N PHE A 48 11.70 -24.99 -13.43
CA PHE A 48 12.33 -25.66 -12.30
C PHE A 48 12.41 -27.13 -12.67
N THR A 49 13.64 -27.66 -12.65
CA THR A 49 13.93 -29.05 -12.97
C THR A 49 14.54 -29.74 -11.77
N SER A 50 14.20 -31.01 -11.60
CA SER A 50 14.65 -31.88 -10.51
C SER A 50 16.15 -32.15 -10.53
N THR A 51 16.78 -31.98 -11.70
CA THR A 51 18.22 -32.17 -11.92
C THR A 51 19.06 -30.99 -11.43
N ASP A 52 18.52 -29.77 -11.41
CA ASP A 52 19.24 -28.56 -10.99
C ASP A 52 18.94 -28.21 -9.52
N THR A 53 19.93 -28.40 -8.65
CA THR A 53 19.83 -28.12 -7.21
C THR A 53 19.49 -26.66 -6.91
N ASN A 54 20.04 -25.71 -7.68
CA ASN A 54 19.78 -24.29 -7.48
C ASN A 54 18.33 -23.94 -7.83
N GLN A 55 17.78 -24.53 -8.90
CA GLN A 55 16.37 -24.36 -9.25
C GLN A 55 15.45 -24.94 -8.18
N GLN A 56 15.79 -26.10 -7.62
CA GLN A 56 15.02 -26.70 -6.52
C GLN A 56 15.01 -25.83 -5.26
N GLU A 57 16.15 -25.24 -4.90
CA GLU A 57 16.20 -24.29 -3.78
C GLU A 57 15.37 -23.04 -4.04
N MET A 58 15.41 -22.52 -5.27
CA MET A 58 14.56 -21.39 -5.67
C MET A 58 13.07 -21.73 -5.60
N LEU A 59 12.67 -22.93 -6.02
CA LEU A 59 11.28 -23.40 -5.92
C LEU A 59 10.84 -23.54 -4.46
N LYS A 60 11.67 -24.13 -3.60
CA LYS A 60 11.41 -24.20 -2.15
C LYS A 60 11.26 -22.80 -1.53
N ARG A 61 12.11 -21.84 -1.94
CA ARG A 61 12.02 -20.45 -1.50
C ARG A 61 10.72 -19.79 -1.97
N LEU A 62 10.25 -20.09 -3.19
CA LEU A 62 8.96 -19.62 -3.69
C LEU A 62 7.80 -20.17 -2.86
N MET A 63 7.75 -21.48 -2.63
CA MET A 63 6.74 -22.13 -1.78
C MET A 63 6.71 -21.53 -0.37
N LYS A 64 7.90 -21.36 0.24
CA LYS A 64 8.03 -20.71 1.55
C LYS A 64 7.54 -19.25 1.51
N GLY A 65 7.84 -18.51 0.44
CA GLY A 65 7.33 -17.15 0.25
C GLY A 65 5.80 -17.09 0.19
N ILE A 66 5.16 -18.06 -0.47
CA ILE A 66 3.70 -18.17 -0.53
C ILE A 66 3.13 -18.45 0.86
N ILE A 67 3.70 -19.41 1.60
CA ILE A 67 3.25 -19.75 2.97
C ILE A 67 3.37 -18.55 3.92
N LEU A 68 4.46 -17.79 3.79
CA LEU A 68 4.72 -16.61 4.60
C LEU A 68 3.99 -15.34 4.10
N ASN A 69 3.10 -15.47 3.10
CA ASN A 69 2.35 -14.36 2.52
C ASN A 69 3.28 -13.20 2.09
N TYR A 70 4.38 -13.52 1.40
CA TYR A 70 5.26 -12.51 0.84
C TYR A 70 4.48 -11.66 -0.18
N GLN A 71 4.54 -10.33 -0.02
CA GLN A 71 3.80 -9.40 -0.85
C GLN A 71 4.72 -8.55 -1.70
N GLN A 72 4.20 -8.09 -2.83
CA GLN A 72 4.87 -7.18 -3.73
C GLN A 72 4.20 -5.82 -3.65
N GLU A 73 5.01 -4.77 -3.67
CA GLU A 73 4.57 -3.38 -3.77
C GLU A 73 5.15 -2.79 -5.04
N TRP A 74 4.28 -2.31 -5.91
CA TRP A 74 4.65 -1.78 -7.21
C TRP A 74 4.19 -0.35 -7.33
N LYS A 75 4.93 0.43 -8.12
CA LYS A 75 4.60 1.81 -8.41
C LYS A 75 4.72 2.12 -9.89
N LEU A 76 3.85 3.00 -10.35
CA LEU A 76 3.83 3.53 -11.70
C LEU A 76 3.74 5.05 -11.58
N ASP A 77 4.60 5.83 -12.24
CA ASP A 77 4.57 7.30 -12.19
C ASP A 77 4.40 7.89 -10.76
N ASN A 78 5.21 7.38 -9.83
CA ASN A 78 5.20 7.76 -8.41
C ASN A 78 3.88 7.53 -7.66
N ILE A 79 2.96 6.71 -8.18
CA ILE A 79 1.81 6.20 -7.45
C ILE A 79 1.88 4.69 -7.20
N PRO A 80 1.34 4.22 -6.05
CA PRO A 80 1.21 2.80 -5.80
C PRO A 80 0.15 2.18 -6.73
N ILE A 81 0.47 0.98 -7.22
CA ILE A 81 -0.48 0.11 -7.90
C ILE A 81 -1.27 -0.65 -6.83
N MET A 82 -2.60 -0.62 -6.93
CA MET A 82 -3.48 -1.13 -5.87
C MET A 82 -4.18 -2.42 -6.29
N LEU A 83 -4.15 -3.43 -5.42
CA LEU A 83 -5.00 -4.61 -5.55
C LEU A 83 -6.34 -4.33 -4.88
N CYS A 84 -7.40 -4.24 -5.68
CA CYS A 84 -8.75 -4.02 -5.18
C CYS A 84 -9.61 -5.28 -5.36
N TYR A 85 -10.33 -5.67 -4.32
CA TYR A 85 -11.29 -6.77 -4.36
C TYR A 85 -12.56 -6.38 -3.62
N ARG A 86 -13.69 -6.96 -4.03
CA ARG A 86 -14.97 -6.77 -3.35
C ARG A 86 -15.18 -7.88 -2.33
N ASN A 87 -15.61 -7.51 -1.13
CA ASN A 87 -16.01 -8.47 -0.10
C ASN A 87 -17.46 -8.96 -0.32
N SER A 88 -17.92 -9.94 0.45
CA SER A 88 -19.29 -10.46 0.43
C SER A 88 -20.37 -9.40 0.64
N GLU A 89 -20.04 -8.29 1.32
CA GLU A 89 -20.92 -7.12 1.51
C GLU A 89 -20.87 -6.12 0.32
N ASN A 90 -20.27 -6.50 -0.82
CA ASN A 90 -20.04 -5.66 -2.00
C ASN A 90 -19.23 -4.37 -1.74
N LYS A 91 -18.53 -4.29 -0.60
CA LYS A 91 -17.58 -3.20 -0.28
C LYS A 91 -16.25 -3.47 -0.98
N GLU A 92 -15.72 -2.45 -1.68
CA GLU A 92 -14.40 -2.50 -2.31
C GLU A 92 -13.32 -2.27 -1.24
N PHE A 93 -12.38 -3.20 -1.14
CA PHE A 93 -11.18 -3.08 -0.32
C PHE A 93 -9.98 -3.04 -1.24
N CYS A 94 -9.11 -2.05 -1.06
CA CYS A 94 -7.89 -1.91 -1.83
C CYS A 94 -6.67 -2.02 -0.91
N SER A 95 -5.62 -2.69 -1.38
CA SER A 95 -4.33 -2.79 -0.71
C SER A 95 -3.22 -2.29 -1.64
N ARG A 96 -2.17 -1.68 -1.07
CA ARG A 96 -0.96 -1.25 -1.82
C ARG A 96 -0.06 -2.41 -2.24
N SER A 97 -0.32 -3.57 -1.66
CA SER A 97 0.46 -4.77 -1.85
C SER A 97 -0.43 -5.91 -2.35
N PHE A 98 0.18 -6.81 -3.13
CA PHE A 98 -0.45 -8.04 -3.58
C PHE A 98 0.45 -9.25 -3.29
N PRO A 99 -0.12 -10.40 -2.90
CA PRO A 99 0.66 -11.59 -2.61
C PRO A 99 1.29 -12.17 -3.88
N ILE A 100 2.40 -12.89 -3.74
CA ILE A 100 3.03 -13.59 -4.86
C ILE A 100 2.26 -14.84 -5.33
N GLY A 101 1.37 -15.34 -4.49
CA GLY A 101 0.62 -16.57 -4.70
C GLY A 101 -0.25 -16.87 -3.48
N CYS A 102 -0.88 -18.03 -3.50
CA CYS A 102 -1.77 -18.46 -2.44
C CYS A 102 -1.64 -19.97 -2.20
N TYR A 103 -1.81 -20.40 -0.96
CA TYR A 103 -1.72 -21.81 -0.58
C TYR A 103 -3.03 -22.22 0.10
N VAL A 104 -3.72 -23.20 -0.50
CA VAL A 104 -5.01 -23.69 0.00
C VAL A 104 -4.78 -24.91 0.88
N ASN A 105 -5.08 -24.79 2.16
CA ASN A 105 -5.11 -25.92 3.10
C ASN A 105 -6.47 -26.00 3.79
N LYS A 106 -7.26 -27.03 3.47
CA LYS A 106 -8.61 -27.22 4.04
C LYS A 106 -8.64 -27.53 5.54
N SER A 107 -7.50 -27.86 6.16
CA SER A 107 -7.42 -28.02 7.62
C SER A 107 -7.45 -26.68 8.38
N ASP A 108 -7.16 -25.57 7.72
CA ASP A 108 -7.09 -24.25 8.34
C ASP A 108 -8.21 -23.35 7.79
N GLN A 109 -9.40 -23.45 8.41
CA GLN A 109 -10.58 -22.66 8.03
C GLN A 109 -10.38 -21.14 8.19
N THR A 110 -9.28 -20.70 8.80
CA THR A 110 -8.98 -19.27 9.01
C THR A 110 -8.27 -18.63 7.81
N LYS A 111 -7.70 -19.42 6.89
CA LYS A 111 -7.05 -18.91 5.68
C LYS A 111 -8.07 -18.69 4.57
N LYS A 112 -8.16 -17.44 4.11
CA LYS A 112 -9.06 -16.99 3.04
C LYS A 112 -8.90 -17.86 1.79
N SER A 113 -10.03 -18.19 1.16
CA SER A 113 -10.08 -18.72 -0.20
C SER A 113 -9.26 -17.81 -1.13
N CYS A 114 -8.47 -18.41 -2.01
CA CYS A 114 -7.63 -17.70 -2.96
C CYS A 114 -8.48 -17.02 -4.06
N ASN A 115 -9.80 -17.21 -4.06
CA ASN A 115 -10.74 -16.81 -5.10
C ASN A 115 -10.34 -17.38 -6.47
N ILE A 116 -9.73 -18.56 -6.49
CA ILE A 116 -9.29 -19.24 -7.72
C ILE A 116 -10.37 -20.24 -8.14
N ARG A 117 -10.54 -20.43 -9.45
CA ARG A 117 -11.44 -21.48 -9.97
C ARG A 117 -10.88 -22.86 -9.62
N ASP A 118 -11.75 -23.76 -9.17
CA ASP A 118 -11.40 -25.16 -8.86
C ASP A 118 -10.29 -25.30 -7.81
N GLU A 119 -10.48 -24.70 -6.63
CA GLU A 119 -9.53 -24.80 -5.51
C GLU A 119 -9.34 -26.25 -5.06
N LYS A 120 -8.09 -26.73 -5.14
CA LYS A 120 -7.64 -28.05 -4.72
C LYS A 120 -6.98 -27.96 -3.35
N ASN A 121 -7.14 -29.03 -2.57
CA ASN A 121 -6.53 -29.11 -1.24
C ASN A 121 -5.02 -29.25 -1.36
N ASP A 122 -4.30 -28.72 -0.37
CA ASP A 122 -2.85 -28.90 -0.23
C ASP A 122 -2.10 -28.53 -1.53
N THR A 123 -2.50 -27.39 -2.09
CA THR A 123 -2.04 -26.95 -3.41
C THR A 123 -1.61 -25.50 -3.35
N PHE A 124 -0.45 -25.24 -3.94
CA PHE A 124 0.10 -23.90 -4.15
C PHE A 124 -0.36 -23.37 -5.49
N TYR A 125 -0.73 -22.10 -5.49
CA TYR A 125 -1.09 -21.31 -6.65
C TYR A 125 -0.14 -20.12 -6.73
N ILE A 126 0.40 -19.86 -7.91
CA ILE A 126 1.20 -18.66 -8.16
C ILE A 126 0.41 -17.67 -9.00
N PHE A 127 0.51 -16.39 -8.66
CA PHE A 127 -0.06 -15.32 -9.46
C PHE A 127 0.96 -14.87 -10.51
N ASN A 128 0.88 -15.52 -11.67
CA ASN A 128 1.80 -15.34 -12.80
C ASN A 128 1.22 -14.47 -13.94
N HIS A 129 -0.08 -14.20 -13.91
CA HIS A 129 -0.73 -13.26 -14.83
C HIS A 129 -1.16 -12.00 -14.08
N LEU A 130 -0.73 -10.85 -14.57
CA LEU A 130 -1.04 -9.54 -13.98
C LEU A 130 -1.86 -8.72 -14.97
N ASP A 131 -3.06 -8.30 -14.54
CA ASP A 131 -3.93 -7.44 -15.32
C ASP A 131 -3.89 -6.03 -14.73
N PHE A 132 -3.23 -5.12 -15.44
CA PHE A 132 -3.13 -3.70 -15.08
C PHE A 132 -4.33 -2.94 -15.63
N GLU A 133 -4.96 -2.15 -14.76
CA GLU A 133 -5.99 -1.19 -15.12
C GLU A 133 -5.47 0.21 -14.74
N ILE A 134 -5.16 1.02 -15.76
CA ILE A 134 -4.60 2.35 -15.57
C ILE A 134 -5.63 3.36 -16.03
N THR A 135 -6.08 4.18 -15.11
CA THR A 135 -7.06 5.23 -15.40
C THR A 135 -6.34 6.56 -15.51
N TYR A 136 -6.63 7.29 -16.58
CA TYR A 136 -6.06 8.61 -16.83
C TYR A 136 -7.16 9.63 -17.15
N HIS A 137 -6.80 10.88 -16.92
CA HIS A 137 -7.62 12.03 -17.26
C HIS A 137 -6.91 12.90 -18.28
N ASN A 138 -7.69 13.44 -19.21
CA ASN A 138 -7.18 14.39 -20.19
C ASN A 138 -7.68 15.78 -19.81
N GLU A 139 -6.75 16.68 -19.51
CA GLU A 139 -7.09 18.09 -19.27
C GLU A 139 -7.26 18.77 -20.63
N LEU A 140 -8.52 18.87 -21.08
CA LEU A 140 -8.89 19.67 -22.24
C LEU A 140 -8.88 21.16 -21.86
N GLY A 141 -7.76 21.82 -22.11
CA GLY A 141 -7.73 23.28 -22.34
C GLY A 141 -8.09 24.22 -21.18
N GLU A 142 -8.21 23.77 -19.93
CA GLU A 142 -8.45 24.69 -18.81
C GLU A 142 -7.14 25.18 -18.17
N THR A 143 -6.67 26.28 -18.73
CA THR A 143 -5.96 27.41 -18.10
C THR A 143 -5.51 27.20 -16.64
N LEU A 144 -4.28 26.75 -16.42
CA LEU A 144 -3.37 27.31 -15.39
C LEU A 144 -1.94 26.71 -15.53
N GLY A 145 -1.09 27.43 -16.26
CA GLY A 145 0.35 27.49 -15.96
C GLY A 145 1.23 26.29 -16.33
N SER A 146 1.04 25.63 -17.47
CA SER A 146 2.01 24.61 -17.91
C SER A 146 2.62 24.89 -19.29
N THR A 147 3.95 24.87 -19.29
CA THR A 147 4.90 24.87 -20.41
C THR A 147 4.77 23.64 -21.32
N PHE A 148 3.72 22.83 -21.13
CA PHE A 148 3.48 21.58 -21.85
C PHE A 148 2.28 21.77 -22.76
N GLY A 149 2.48 21.47 -24.04
CA GLY A 149 1.53 21.72 -25.12
C GLY A 149 0.16 21.07 -24.94
N LYS A 150 -0.79 21.55 -25.76
CA LYS A 150 -2.19 21.09 -25.84
C LYS A 150 -2.30 19.56 -25.74
N ASP A 151 -3.20 19.10 -24.87
CA ASP A 151 -3.53 17.71 -24.52
C ASP A 151 -2.57 17.01 -23.54
N SER A 152 -2.52 17.49 -22.29
CA SER A 152 -1.83 16.82 -21.19
C SER A 152 -2.70 15.71 -20.59
N SER A 153 -2.30 14.45 -20.79
CA SER A 153 -2.91 13.27 -20.16
C SER A 153 -2.16 12.90 -18.87
N ARG A 154 -2.88 12.82 -17.75
CA ARG A 154 -2.31 12.51 -16.42
C ARG A 154 -2.91 11.24 -15.84
N ILE A 155 -2.07 10.38 -15.28
CA ILE A 155 -2.51 9.16 -14.61
C ILE A 155 -3.18 9.52 -13.28
N ILE A 156 -4.39 9.01 -13.06
CA ILE A 156 -5.17 9.21 -11.83
C ILE A 156 -5.03 7.99 -10.92
N SER A 157 -5.16 6.78 -11.47
CA SER A 157 -5.09 5.56 -10.65
C SER A 157 -4.47 4.41 -11.44
N ALA A 158 -3.86 3.51 -10.68
CA ALA A 158 -3.33 2.25 -11.19
C ALA A 158 -3.85 1.13 -10.29
N LYS A 159 -4.64 0.22 -10.85
CA LYS A 159 -5.15 -0.97 -10.19
C LYS A 159 -4.53 -2.21 -10.84
N ILE A 160 -4.45 -3.29 -10.07
CA ILE A 160 -3.99 -4.59 -10.54
C ILE A 160 -4.98 -5.67 -10.13
N GLN A 161 -5.22 -6.61 -11.04
CA GLN A 161 -5.82 -7.90 -10.74
C GLN A 161 -4.77 -9.00 -10.94
N VAL A 162 -4.79 -9.98 -10.06
CA VAL A 162 -3.80 -11.05 -10.03
C VAL A 162 -4.48 -12.37 -10.34
N ASN A 163 -3.95 -13.09 -11.32
CA ASN A 163 -4.52 -14.32 -11.83
C ASN A 163 -3.45 -15.41 -11.94
N SER A 164 -3.89 -16.66 -11.84
CA SER A 164 -3.04 -17.83 -12.09
C SER A 164 -3.46 -18.49 -13.39
N LEU A 165 -2.56 -18.55 -14.38
CA LEU A 165 -2.85 -19.06 -15.72
C LEU A 165 -1.74 -19.95 -16.25
N ASN A 166 -2.03 -21.22 -16.53
CA ASN A 166 -1.08 -22.13 -17.17
C ASN A 166 -1.13 -21.98 -18.71
N SER A 167 -0.88 -20.76 -19.19
CA SER A 167 -0.84 -20.44 -20.61
C SER A 167 0.01 -19.21 -20.86
N ASN A 168 0.79 -19.22 -21.93
CA ASN A 168 1.52 -18.05 -22.43
C ASN A 168 0.67 -17.14 -23.32
N ARG A 169 -0.57 -17.53 -23.63
CA ARG A 169 -1.54 -16.80 -24.46
C ARG A 169 -2.81 -16.39 -23.72
N CYS A 170 -2.81 -16.55 -22.38
CA CYS A 170 -3.87 -16.12 -21.48
C CYS A 170 -5.26 -16.59 -21.91
N ASP A 171 -5.32 -17.84 -22.36
CA ASP A 171 -6.58 -18.49 -22.67
C ASP A 171 -7.45 -18.50 -21.40
N ARG A 172 -8.68 -17.98 -21.51
CA ARG A 172 -9.63 -17.88 -20.40
C ARG A 172 -10.08 -19.24 -19.87
N ALA A 173 -9.89 -20.30 -20.66
CA ALA A 173 -10.13 -21.68 -20.27
C ALA A 173 -8.89 -22.36 -19.66
N ALA A 174 -7.73 -21.69 -19.62
CA ALA A 174 -6.52 -22.27 -19.07
C ALA A 174 -6.69 -22.54 -17.57
N ALA A 175 -6.31 -23.75 -17.15
CA ALA A 175 -6.24 -24.09 -15.74
C ALA A 175 -5.18 -23.21 -15.03
N PRO A 176 -5.35 -22.95 -13.73
CA PRO A 176 -4.34 -22.22 -12.96
C PRO A 176 -3.03 -23.01 -12.86
N VAL A 177 -1.91 -22.32 -12.67
CA VAL A 177 -0.62 -22.95 -12.39
C VAL A 177 -0.64 -23.45 -10.95
N THR A 178 -0.70 -24.77 -10.80
CA THR A 178 -0.73 -25.44 -9.50
C THR A 178 0.48 -26.31 -9.28
N PHE A 179 1.00 -26.32 -8.06
CA PHE A 179 2.02 -27.28 -7.65
C PHE A 179 1.82 -27.74 -6.21
N GLN A 180 2.27 -28.94 -5.91
CA GLN A 180 2.21 -29.55 -4.57
C GLN A 180 3.59 -29.47 -3.91
N SER A 181 3.65 -29.70 -2.60
CA SER A 181 4.92 -29.77 -1.85
C SER A 181 5.91 -30.80 -2.40
N THR A 182 5.41 -31.83 -3.10
CA THR A 182 6.21 -32.90 -3.71
C THR A 182 6.64 -32.61 -5.15
N SER A 183 6.11 -31.55 -5.78
CA SER A 183 6.42 -31.20 -7.16
C SER A 183 7.87 -30.75 -7.30
N LYS A 184 8.60 -31.38 -8.23
CA LYS A 184 10.01 -31.06 -8.52
C LYS A 184 10.19 -30.40 -9.88
N ASP A 185 9.38 -30.79 -10.87
CA ASP A 185 9.44 -30.25 -12.23
C ASP A 185 8.23 -29.35 -12.47
N ILE A 186 8.46 -28.05 -12.68
CA ILE A 186 7.39 -27.05 -12.86
C ILE A 186 7.85 -26.01 -13.86
N GLU A 187 6.93 -25.60 -14.74
CA GLU A 187 7.11 -24.49 -15.66
C GLU A 187 6.08 -23.40 -15.38
N ILE A 188 6.53 -22.16 -15.17
CA ILE A 188 5.69 -21.03 -14.79
C ILE A 188 5.84 -19.91 -15.84
N PRO A 189 4.87 -19.74 -16.75
CA PRO A 189 4.88 -18.65 -17.72
C PRO A 189 4.40 -17.35 -17.07
N PHE A 190 5.17 -16.27 -17.11
CA PHE A 190 4.74 -14.96 -16.64
C PHE A 190 4.19 -14.13 -17.81
N THR A 191 3.01 -13.56 -17.62
CA THR A 191 2.30 -12.78 -18.64
C THR A 191 1.60 -11.59 -17.99
N TYR A 192 1.22 -10.60 -18.79
CA TYR A 192 0.43 -9.46 -18.30
C TYR A 192 -0.50 -8.88 -19.37
N SER A 193 -1.51 -8.16 -18.94
CA SER A 193 -2.36 -7.34 -19.79
C SER A 193 -2.41 -5.92 -19.23
N VAL A 194 -2.64 -4.94 -20.10
CA VAL A 194 -2.75 -3.53 -19.73
C VAL A 194 -3.99 -2.96 -20.40
N THR A 195 -4.88 -2.44 -19.57
CA THR A 195 -6.08 -1.71 -20.00
C THR A 195 -5.94 -0.26 -19.56
N ILE A 196 -5.94 0.64 -20.53
CA ILE A 196 -5.91 2.09 -20.31
C ILE A 196 -7.33 2.63 -20.43
N ILE A 197 -7.82 3.28 -19.37
CA ILE A 197 -9.18 3.80 -19.28
C ILE A 197 -9.12 5.32 -19.17
N LYS A 198 -9.78 6.01 -20.09
CA LYS A 198 -9.97 7.47 -20.01
C LYS A 198 -11.17 7.78 -19.11
N THR A 199 -11.03 8.70 -18.17
CA THR A 199 -12.14 9.20 -17.37
C THR A 199 -12.22 10.73 -17.37
N SER A 200 -13.44 11.26 -17.49
CA SER A 200 -13.78 12.68 -17.31
C SER A 200 -14.28 13.01 -15.92
N ASP A 201 -14.72 12.00 -15.17
CA ASP A 201 -15.56 12.19 -13.98
C ASP A 201 -14.74 12.43 -12.70
N ILE A 202 -13.42 12.18 -12.78
CA ILE A 202 -12.50 12.33 -11.66
C ILE A 202 -11.50 13.43 -12.04
N HIS A 203 -11.53 14.54 -11.33
CA HIS A 203 -10.50 15.57 -11.46
C HIS A 203 -9.14 15.04 -11.00
N TRP A 204 -8.06 15.47 -11.66
CA TRP A 204 -6.70 15.07 -11.28
C TRP A 204 -6.37 15.35 -9.80
N ALA A 205 -6.89 16.43 -9.22
CA ALA A 205 -6.70 16.76 -7.81
C ALA A 205 -7.18 15.65 -6.84
N SER A 206 -8.15 14.84 -7.26
CA SER A 206 -8.66 13.68 -6.51
C SER A 206 -7.80 12.41 -6.64
N ARG A 207 -6.59 12.50 -7.21
CA ARG A 207 -5.62 11.38 -7.27
C ARG A 207 -5.33 10.76 -5.91
N TRP A 208 -5.44 11.53 -4.81
CA TRP A 208 -5.25 10.98 -3.48
C TRP A 208 -6.46 10.16 -2.98
N ASP A 209 -7.66 10.37 -3.51
CA ASP A 209 -8.87 9.74 -2.99
C ASP A 209 -8.85 8.22 -3.16
N TYR A 210 -8.30 7.71 -4.26
CA TYR A 210 -8.19 6.26 -4.45
C TYR A 210 -7.17 5.63 -3.49
N ILE A 211 -6.12 6.36 -3.12
CA ILE A 211 -5.11 5.94 -2.14
C ILE A 211 -5.69 6.02 -0.72
N LEU A 212 -6.44 7.08 -0.40
CA LEU A 212 -7.00 7.28 0.93
C LEU A 212 -8.15 6.30 1.22
N LYS A 213 -8.97 5.97 0.22
CA LYS A 213 -10.00 4.92 0.33
C LYS A 213 -9.43 3.54 0.67
N SER A 214 -8.16 3.30 0.35
CA SER A 214 -7.47 2.03 0.62
C SER A 214 -6.91 1.91 2.04
N LEU A 215 -6.85 3.01 2.79
CA LEU A 215 -6.47 2.94 4.19
C LEU A 215 -7.60 2.19 4.91
N PRO A 216 -7.30 1.08 5.61
CA PRO A 216 -8.30 0.48 6.48
C PRO A 216 -8.78 1.61 7.37
N GLN A 217 -10.10 1.80 7.49
CA GLN A 217 -10.70 2.79 8.37
C GLN A 217 -10.18 2.50 9.78
N THR A 218 -9.03 3.07 10.12
CA THR A 218 -8.41 2.89 11.42
C THR A 218 -9.42 3.51 12.35
N ARG A 219 -10.05 2.68 13.18
CA ARG A 219 -10.82 3.17 14.32
C ARG A 219 -9.91 4.17 15.02
N ILE A 220 -10.21 5.45 14.89
CA ILE A 220 -9.43 6.53 15.47
C ILE A 220 -9.23 6.14 16.93
N GLN A 221 -7.98 6.02 17.37
CA GLN A 221 -7.66 5.67 18.75
C GLN A 221 -7.89 6.92 19.62
N TRP A 222 -9.17 7.25 19.81
CA TRP A 222 -9.65 8.41 20.57
C TRP A 222 -9.04 8.50 21.96
N PHE A 223 -8.67 7.35 22.54
CA PHE A 223 -7.97 7.27 23.82
C PHE A 223 -6.61 8.00 23.80
N SER A 224 -5.82 7.83 22.73
CA SER A 224 -4.50 8.48 22.60
C SER A 224 -4.63 9.99 22.39
N ILE A 225 -5.62 10.42 21.60
CA ILE A 225 -5.91 11.84 21.36
C ILE A 225 -6.34 12.51 22.67
N LEU A 226 -7.30 11.91 23.39
CA LEU A 226 -7.78 12.42 24.68
C LEU A 226 -6.64 12.52 25.70
N ASN A 227 -5.82 11.48 25.81
CA ASN A 227 -4.67 11.46 26.72
C ASN A 227 -3.68 12.59 26.41
N SER A 228 -3.35 12.80 25.12
CA SER A 228 -2.48 13.91 24.72
C SER A 228 -3.06 15.29 25.04
N LEU A 229 -4.38 15.46 24.88
CA LEU A 229 -5.08 16.72 25.15
C LEU A 229 -5.07 17.04 26.64
N VAL A 230 -5.28 16.04 27.51
CA VAL A 230 -5.20 16.20 28.97
C VAL A 230 -3.80 16.65 29.40
N ILE A 231 -2.74 16.04 28.84
CA ILE A 231 -1.35 16.40 29.14
C ILE A 231 -1.07 17.86 28.73
N VAL A 232 -1.51 18.28 27.54
CA VAL A 232 -1.33 19.66 27.05
C VAL A 232 -2.07 20.66 27.95
N LEU A 233 -3.31 20.38 28.35
CA LEU A 233 -4.05 21.24 29.27
C LEU A 233 -3.34 21.37 30.62
N PHE A 234 -2.88 20.26 31.19
CA PHE A 234 -2.16 20.27 32.46
C PHE A 234 -0.85 21.05 32.39
N LEU A 235 -0.04 20.81 31.35
CA LEU A 235 1.21 21.55 31.11
C LEU A 235 0.95 23.05 30.90
N SER A 236 -0.06 23.41 30.12
CA SER A 236 -0.45 24.81 29.92
C SER A 236 -0.92 25.47 31.22
N GLY A 237 -1.65 24.75 32.07
CA GLY A 237 -2.08 25.21 33.38
C GLY A 237 -0.92 25.43 34.35
N LEU A 238 0.05 24.51 34.39
CA LEU A 238 1.27 24.68 35.18
C LEU A 238 2.08 25.90 34.73
N VAL A 239 2.25 26.07 33.41
CA VAL A 239 2.94 27.25 32.86
C VAL A 239 2.19 28.53 33.23
N ALA A 240 0.86 28.55 33.11
CA ALA A 240 0.03 29.69 33.50
C ALA A 240 0.15 30.01 35.00
N ILE A 241 0.15 29.02 35.87
CA ILE A 241 0.34 29.20 37.32
C ILE A 241 1.73 29.74 37.63
N ILE A 242 2.78 29.24 36.98
CA ILE A 242 4.16 29.74 37.16
C ILE A 242 4.25 31.19 36.69
N LEU A 243 3.71 31.52 35.51
CA LEU A 243 3.68 32.89 35.00
C LEU A 243 2.91 33.82 35.92
N LEU A 244 1.72 33.42 36.40
CA LEU A 244 0.94 34.17 37.37
C LEU A 244 1.69 34.34 38.69
N ARG A 245 2.36 33.31 39.21
CA ARG A 245 3.19 33.43 40.42
C ARG A 245 4.32 34.44 40.25
N THR A 246 5.03 34.38 39.13
CA THR A 246 6.13 35.31 38.85
C THR A 246 5.63 36.76 38.65
N LEU A 247 4.49 36.92 37.98
CA LEU A 247 3.89 38.24 37.70
C LEU A 247 3.24 38.87 38.95
N CYS A 248 2.53 38.07 39.76
CA CYS A 248 1.90 38.52 40.99
C CYS A 248 2.91 38.78 42.12
N LYS A 249 4.07 38.12 42.12
CA LYS A 249 5.15 38.39 43.09
C LYS A 249 5.65 39.84 43.02
N ASN A 250 5.56 40.48 41.86
CA ASN A 250 6.07 41.83 41.63
C ASN A 250 4.98 42.91 41.46
N ASN A 251 3.69 42.58 41.59
CA ASN A 251 2.59 43.56 41.42
C ASN A 251 1.53 43.45 42.56
N PRO A 252 1.43 44.44 43.47
CA PRO A 252 0.54 44.37 44.63
C PRO A 252 -0.96 44.36 44.28
N ARG A 253 -1.36 44.83 43.09
CA ARG A 253 -2.76 44.77 42.63
C ARG A 253 -3.24 43.35 42.30
N CYS A 254 -2.35 42.47 41.85
CA CYS A 254 -2.72 41.09 41.55
C CYS A 254 -2.86 40.23 42.82
N ILE A 255 -2.09 40.53 43.88
CA ILE A 255 -2.22 39.86 45.18
C ILE A 255 -3.64 40.04 45.76
N GLN A 256 -4.25 41.21 45.53
CA GLN A 256 -5.61 41.51 45.97
C GLN A 256 -6.69 40.70 45.25
N MET A 257 -6.48 40.33 43.98
CA MET A 257 -7.42 39.50 43.19
C MET A 257 -7.25 37.99 43.46
N VAL A 258 -6.03 37.53 43.76
CA VAL A 258 -5.76 36.11 44.08
C VAL A 258 -6.05 35.80 45.56
N GLY A 259 -5.89 36.79 46.45
CA GLY A 259 -6.07 36.66 47.90
C GLY A 259 -7.51 36.69 48.41
N THR A 260 -8.53 36.67 47.56
CA THR A 260 -9.94 36.62 48.00
C THR A 260 -10.48 35.20 48.21
N GLY A 261 -9.63 34.18 48.20
CA GLY A 261 -10.02 32.76 48.31
C GLY A 261 -9.50 32.02 49.55
N THR A 262 -8.71 32.65 50.42
CA THR A 262 -8.26 32.04 51.69
C THR A 262 -8.67 32.94 52.83
N GLU A 263 -9.54 32.42 53.70
CA GLU A 263 -10.11 33.06 54.88
C GLU A 263 -9.06 33.87 55.65
N LYS A 264 -9.38 35.14 55.90
CA LYS A 264 -8.64 35.99 56.83
C LYS A 264 -8.94 35.52 58.24
N GLU A 265 -8.17 34.57 58.77
CA GLU A 265 -8.07 34.39 60.20
C GLU A 265 -7.40 35.62 60.83
N GLN A 266 -8.16 36.28 61.70
CA GLN A 266 -7.75 37.45 62.47
C GLN A 266 -6.70 37.06 63.49
N PHE A 267 -5.60 37.83 63.58
CA PHE A 267 -5.02 38.18 64.87
C PHE A 267 -4.37 39.57 64.76
N GLY A 268 -5.04 40.57 65.35
CA GLY A 268 -4.33 41.58 66.15
C GLY A 268 -3.55 40.84 67.26
N TRP A 269 -2.61 41.41 67.98
CA TRP A 269 -2.73 42.61 68.77
C TRP A 269 -1.33 43.04 69.24
N LYS A 270 -1.22 44.36 69.48
CA LYS A 270 -0.22 45.14 70.22
C LYS A 270 0.65 46.03 69.32
N GLN A 271 0.57 47.36 69.51
CA GLN A 271 1.13 48.12 70.65
C GLN A 271 2.64 47.92 70.75
#